data_AF-A0A1S8CRP2-F1
#
_entry.id   AF-A0A1S8CRP2-F1
#
_cell.length_a   1.000
_cell.length_b   1.000
_cell.length_c   1.000
_cell.angle_alpha   90.00
_cell.angle_beta   90.00
_cell.angle_gamma   90.00
#
_symmetry.space_group_name_H-M   'P 1'
#
loop_
_entity.id
_entity.type
_entity.pdbx_description
1 polymer ?
#
loop_
_entity_poly.entity_id
_entity_poly.type
_entity_poly.pdbx_seq_one_letter_code
_entity_poly.pdbx_strand_id
1 'polypeptide(L)'
;MATKLKISQAAALYQKSRNTLYQAIQKGILSKDQDGLLDLSELIRVYGEPKKSSKSFKSVDAPQEHAEQSQDTTAAQLLAVLKRENELLRQQLDEAKERELFQRELIQSMNQKLIPLIGHLNSVQDSSTEQLSTVAEDIENKGIEQNTGQPVQCTDQSNRTVEDTSQTVQKKQGFWQKLFS
;
A
#
# COMPACT_ATOMS: atom_id res chain seq x y z
N MET A 1 27.89 -24.01 -13.24
CA MET A 1 29.35 -23.83 -13.09
C MET A 1 29.57 -22.63 -12.19
N ALA A 2 30.31 -22.78 -11.09
CA ALA A 2 30.64 -21.68 -10.20
C ALA A 2 31.82 -20.90 -10.78
N THR A 3 31.64 -19.61 -11.08
CA THR A 3 32.71 -18.78 -11.63
C THR A 3 33.67 -18.41 -10.51
N LYS A 4 34.85 -19.01 -10.50
CA LYS A 4 35.89 -18.76 -9.50
C LYS A 4 36.79 -17.61 -9.93
N LEU A 5 37.07 -16.68 -9.01
CA LEU A 5 37.86 -15.47 -9.24
C LEU A 5 39.03 -15.38 -8.26
N LYS A 6 40.19 -14.93 -8.74
CA LYS A 6 41.30 -14.55 -7.85
C LYS A 6 40.93 -13.28 -7.08
N ILE A 7 41.48 -13.12 -5.88
CA ILE A 7 41.24 -11.95 -5.02
C ILE A 7 41.59 -10.63 -5.74
N SER A 8 42.65 -10.62 -6.55
CA SER A 8 43.03 -9.46 -7.37
C SER A 8 41.99 -9.11 -8.42
N GLN A 9 41.40 -10.12 -9.06
CA GLN A 9 40.37 -9.96 -10.08
C GLN A 9 39.06 -9.49 -9.45
N ALA A 10 38.66 -10.08 -8.33
CA ALA A 10 37.50 -9.66 -7.56
C ALA A 10 37.63 -8.21 -7.05
N ALA A 11 38.81 -7.83 -6.56
CA ALA A 11 39.11 -6.47 -6.13
C ALA A 11 38.94 -5.45 -7.27
N ALA A 12 39.45 -5.77 -8.47
CA ALA A 12 39.30 -4.93 -9.65
C ALA A 12 37.82 -4.83 -10.09
N LEU A 13 37.13 -5.96 -10.16
CA LEU A 13 35.76 -6.07 -10.65
C LEU A 13 34.76 -5.34 -9.73
N TYR A 14 34.97 -5.36 -8.41
CA TYR A 14 34.14 -4.66 -7.42
C TYR A 14 34.65 -3.28 -7.01
N GLN A 15 35.77 -2.82 -7.58
CA GLN A 15 36.43 -1.55 -7.23
C GLN A 15 36.70 -1.44 -5.72
N LYS A 16 37.17 -2.53 -5.12
CA LYS A 16 37.55 -2.60 -3.70
C LYS A 16 39.04 -2.89 -3.57
N SER A 17 39.65 -2.46 -2.46
CA SER A 17 41.04 -2.82 -2.18
C SER A 17 41.15 -4.33 -1.84
N ARG A 18 42.28 -4.96 -2.17
CA ARG A 18 42.54 -6.36 -1.77
C ARG A 18 42.45 -6.54 -0.25
N ASN A 19 42.88 -5.53 0.51
CA ASN A 19 42.79 -5.52 1.97
C ASN A 19 41.33 -5.63 2.46
N THR A 20 40.41 -4.90 1.81
CA THR A 20 38.98 -4.99 2.10
C THR A 20 38.44 -6.41 1.88
N LEU A 21 38.87 -7.08 0.81
CA LEU A 21 38.49 -8.47 0.56
C LEU A 21 39.10 -9.42 1.60
N TYR A 22 40.38 -9.25 1.96
CA TYR A 22 41.00 -10.04 3.02
C TYR A 22 40.30 -9.89 4.37
N GLN A 23 39.93 -8.67 4.74
CA GLN A 23 39.16 -8.42 5.97
C GLN A 23 37.77 -9.06 5.91
N ALA A 24 37.08 -8.98 4.77
CA ALA A 24 35.79 -9.63 4.60
C ALA A 24 35.90 -11.16 4.72
N ILE A 25 36.98 -11.76 4.23
CA ILE A 25 37.27 -13.19 4.41
C ILE A 25 37.55 -13.52 5.89
N GLN A 26 38.41 -12.74 6.55
CA GLN A 26 38.73 -12.96 7.98
C GLN A 26 37.51 -12.81 8.89
N LYS A 27 36.58 -11.91 8.53
CA LYS A 27 35.31 -11.71 9.24
C LYS A 27 34.24 -12.77 8.91
N GLY A 28 34.52 -13.69 7.99
CA GLY A 28 33.55 -14.71 7.55
C GLY A 28 32.42 -14.18 6.67
N ILE A 29 32.53 -12.94 6.16
CA ILE A 29 31.54 -12.34 5.25
C ILE A 29 31.65 -12.96 3.85
N LEU A 30 32.88 -13.23 3.42
CA LEU A 30 33.19 -13.94 2.18
C LEU A 30 33.88 -15.27 2.50
N SER A 31 33.48 -16.31 1.80
CA SER A 31 34.20 -17.59 1.81
C SER A 31 35.17 -17.68 0.64
N LYS A 32 36.33 -18.32 0.88
CA LYS A 32 37.30 -18.69 -0.15
C LYS A 32 37.46 -20.20 -0.20
N ASP A 33 37.76 -20.71 -1.39
CA ASP A 33 38.05 -22.13 -1.59
C ASP A 33 39.43 -22.53 -1.05
N GLN A 34 39.74 -23.82 -1.07
CA GLN A 34 41.05 -24.36 -0.68
C GLN A 34 42.19 -23.75 -1.52
N ASP A 35 41.93 -23.47 -2.80
CA ASP A 35 42.85 -22.81 -3.72
C ASP A 35 42.94 -21.28 -3.51
N GLY A 36 42.20 -20.74 -2.54
CA GLY A 36 42.15 -19.30 -2.25
C GLY A 36 41.36 -18.48 -3.28
N LEU A 37 40.54 -19.13 -4.10
CA LEU A 37 39.65 -18.49 -5.06
C LEU A 37 38.31 -18.12 -4.41
N LEU A 38 37.75 -17.00 -4.84
CA LEU A 38 36.44 -16.52 -4.41
C LEU A 38 35.38 -16.94 -5.43
N ASP A 39 34.21 -17.34 -4.93
CA ASP A 39 33.07 -17.59 -5.79
C ASP A 39 32.38 -16.28 -6.18
N LEU A 40 31.96 -16.16 -7.44
CA LEU A 40 31.21 -14.99 -7.90
C LEU A 40 29.86 -14.86 -7.17
N SER A 41 29.23 -15.97 -6.79
CA SER A 41 27.99 -15.97 -6.02
C SER A 41 28.14 -15.30 -4.64
N GLU A 42 29.25 -15.58 -3.94
CA GLU A 42 29.57 -14.96 -2.65
C GLU A 42 29.78 -13.46 -2.81
N LEU A 43 30.49 -13.06 -3.87
CA LEU A 43 30.74 -11.65 -4.17
C LEU A 43 29.46 -10.90 -4.53
N ILE A 44 28.56 -11.50 -5.30
CA ILE A 44 27.25 -10.91 -5.63
C ILE A 44 26.37 -10.82 -4.38
N ARG A 45 26.36 -11.84 -3.52
CA ARG A 45 25.61 -11.79 -2.26
C ARG A 45 26.07 -10.64 -1.36
N VAL A 46 27.38 -10.45 -1.25
CA VAL A 46 27.97 -9.48 -0.30
C VAL A 46 28.01 -8.06 -0.85
N TYR A 47 28.35 -7.89 -2.12
CA TYR A 47 28.59 -6.58 -2.73
C TYR A 47 27.60 -6.22 -3.84
N GLY A 48 26.68 -7.12 -4.20
CA GLY A 48 25.73 -6.92 -5.28
C GLY A 48 26.32 -7.17 -6.67
N GLU A 49 25.63 -6.71 -7.70
CA GLU A 49 26.14 -6.77 -9.06
C GLU A 49 27.35 -5.82 -9.24
N PRO A 50 28.41 -6.27 -9.92
CA PRO A 50 29.58 -5.44 -10.13
C PRO A 50 29.25 -4.29 -11.08
N LYS A 51 29.53 -3.06 -10.62
CA LYS A 51 29.38 -1.87 -11.46
C LYS A 51 30.31 -2.02 -12.66
N LYS A 52 29.76 -1.97 -13.88
CA LYS A 52 30.51 -1.96 -15.14
C LYS A 52 31.49 -0.78 -15.12
N SER A 53 32.70 -1.00 -14.63
CA SER A 53 33.75 0.01 -14.69
C SER A 53 34.36 -0.02 -16.09
N SER A 54 34.55 1.15 -16.67
CA SER A 54 35.27 1.36 -17.94
C SER A 54 36.72 0.88 -17.93
N LYS A 55 37.21 0.36 -16.79
CA LYS A 55 38.48 -0.32 -16.68
C LYS A 55 38.30 -1.76 -17.17
N SER A 56 38.15 -1.86 -18.48
CA SER A 56 38.27 -3.09 -19.25
C SER A 56 39.50 -3.84 -18.75
N PHE A 57 39.28 -5.02 -18.19
CA PHE A 57 40.32 -6.03 -18.09
C PHE A 57 40.64 -6.38 -19.54
N LYS A 58 41.64 -5.71 -20.13
CA LYS A 58 42.07 -5.95 -21.50
C LYS A 58 42.53 -7.41 -21.61
N SER A 59 41.60 -8.30 -21.96
CA SER A 59 41.95 -9.44 -22.77
C SER A 59 42.14 -8.89 -24.18
N VAL A 60 43.31 -9.18 -24.73
CA VAL A 60 43.70 -8.85 -26.09
C VAL A 60 42.65 -9.41 -27.07
N ASP A 61 42.35 -8.65 -28.13
CA ASP A 61 41.35 -8.86 -29.19
C ASP A 61 39.88 -8.51 -28.90
N ALA A 62 39.55 -7.22 -29.06
CA ALA A 62 38.44 -6.73 -29.90
C ALA A 62 38.38 -5.18 -29.87
N PRO A 63 38.14 -4.48 -31.01
CA PRO A 63 37.96 -3.03 -31.04
C PRO A 63 36.69 -2.58 -30.30
N GLN A 64 36.85 -1.60 -29.40
CA GLN A 64 35.84 -1.11 -28.47
C GLN A 64 35.60 0.38 -28.76
N GLU A 65 34.56 0.71 -29.54
CA GLU A 65 34.21 2.11 -29.86
C GLU A 65 32.68 2.38 -29.87
N HIS A 66 31.87 1.85 -28.93
CA HIS A 66 30.44 2.25 -28.85
C HIS A 66 29.82 2.29 -27.43
N ALA A 67 30.63 2.22 -26.36
CA ALA A 67 30.08 2.02 -25.01
C ALA A 67 29.67 3.31 -24.27
N GLU A 68 30.19 4.48 -24.64
CA GLU A 68 29.93 5.71 -23.88
C GLU A 68 28.59 6.38 -24.26
N GLN A 69 28.21 6.34 -25.54
CA GLN A 69 26.97 6.96 -26.01
C GLN A 69 25.70 6.19 -25.59
N SER A 70 25.82 4.90 -25.29
CA SER A 70 24.68 4.07 -24.87
C SER A 70 24.24 4.34 -23.42
N GLN A 71 25.15 4.72 -22.51
CA GLN A 71 24.80 4.93 -21.10
C GLN A 71 23.96 6.19 -20.88
N ASP A 72 24.27 7.27 -21.59
CA ASP A 72 23.51 8.54 -21.50
C ASP A 72 22.07 8.38 -21.99
N THR A 73 21.86 7.58 -23.04
CA THR A 73 20.50 7.32 -23.56
C THR A 73 19.65 6.53 -22.56
N THR A 74 20.24 5.59 -21.82
CA THR A 74 19.51 4.82 -20.79
C THR A 74 19.17 5.66 -19.56
N ALA A 75 20.06 6.56 -19.14
CA ALA A 75 19.80 7.46 -18.02
C ALA A 75 18.71 8.49 -18.36
N ALA A 76 18.75 9.05 -19.58
CA ALA A 76 17.73 9.98 -20.07
C ALA A 76 16.35 9.31 -20.19
N GLN A 77 16.29 8.06 -20.67
CA GLN A 77 15.04 7.29 -20.74
C GLN A 77 14.46 7.01 -19.34
N LEU A 78 15.30 6.61 -18.39
CA LEU A 78 14.86 6.39 -17.00
C LEU A 78 14.31 7.68 -16.38
N LEU A 79 14.98 8.81 -16.59
CA LEU A 79 14.50 10.12 -16.14
C LEU A 79 13.16 10.50 -16.77
N ALA A 80 12.95 10.20 -18.06
CA ALA A 80 11.68 10.45 -18.73
C ALA A 80 10.54 9.61 -18.14
N VAL A 81 10.79 8.32 -17.86
CA VAL A 81 9.81 7.44 -17.20
C VAL A 81 9.47 7.94 -15.80
N LEU A 82 10.47 8.28 -14.99
CA LEU A 82 10.26 8.79 -13.63
C LEU A 82 9.49 10.12 -13.62
N LYS A 83 9.76 11.02 -14.57
CA LYS A 83 8.99 12.26 -14.71
C LYS A 83 7.53 11.98 -15.03
N ARG A 84 7.27 11.06 -15.96
CA ARG A 84 5.90 10.64 -16.33
C ARG A 84 5.16 10.04 -15.14
N GLU A 85 5.82 9.19 -14.37
CA GLU A 85 5.26 8.62 -13.15
C GLU A 85 4.93 9.69 -12.12
N ASN A 86 5.84 10.66 -11.92
CA ASN A 86 5.60 11.77 -11.00
C ASN A 86 4.40 12.63 -11.42
N GLU A 87 4.24 12.86 -12.72
CA GLU A 87 3.09 13.58 -13.28
C GLU A 87 1.77 12.81 -13.05
N LEU A 88 1.76 11.51 -13.31
CA LEU A 88 0.59 10.66 -13.06
C LEU A 88 0.22 10.65 -11.56
N LEU A 89 1.21 10.53 -10.68
CA LEU A 89 0.99 10.55 -9.23
C LEU A 89 0.41 11.90 -8.78
N ARG A 90 0.87 13.02 -9.36
CA ARG A 90 0.31 14.34 -9.09
C ARG A 90 -1.15 14.44 -9.55
N GLN A 91 -1.48 13.95 -10.73
CA GLN A 91 -2.86 13.91 -11.23
C GLN A 91 -3.78 13.09 -10.30
N GLN A 92 -3.35 11.90 -9.89
CA GLN A 92 -4.11 11.06 -8.96
C GLN A 92 -4.33 11.76 -7.61
N LEU A 93 -3.33 12.49 -7.12
CA LEU A 93 -3.43 13.26 -5.89
C LEU A 93 -4.45 14.40 -6.03
N ASP A 94 -4.45 15.11 -7.15
CA ASP A 94 -5.38 16.20 -7.39
C ASP A 94 -6.82 15.68 -7.54
N GLU A 95 -7.04 14.58 -8.29
CA GLU A 95 -8.35 13.92 -8.34
C GLU A 95 -8.82 13.45 -6.95
N ALA A 96 -7.91 12.95 -6.11
CA ALA A 96 -8.25 12.53 -4.75
C ALA A 96 -8.70 13.71 -3.88
N LYS A 97 -8.03 14.86 -3.99
CA LYS A 97 -8.43 16.09 -3.30
C LYS A 97 -9.77 16.61 -3.79
N GLU A 98 -10.02 16.60 -5.10
CA GLU A 98 -11.32 17.01 -5.66
C GLU A 98 -12.45 16.13 -5.13
N ARG A 99 -12.25 14.80 -5.05
CA ARG A 99 -13.22 13.89 -4.44
C ARG A 99 -13.46 14.20 -2.96
N GLU A 100 -12.42 14.48 -2.19
CA GLU A 100 -12.54 14.85 -0.78
C GLU A 100 -13.34 16.16 -0.62
N LEU A 101 -13.00 17.19 -1.39
CA LEU A 101 -13.69 18.48 -1.38
C LEU A 101 -15.17 18.31 -1.71
N PHE A 102 -15.49 17.56 -2.77
CA PHE A 102 -16.86 17.27 -3.15
C PHE A 102 -17.65 16.58 -2.03
N GLN A 103 -17.05 15.57 -1.38
CA GLN A 103 -17.68 14.89 -0.25
C GLN A 103 -17.89 15.82 0.94
N ARG A 104 -16.90 16.66 1.25
CA ARG A 104 -16.99 17.65 2.34
C ARG A 104 -18.12 18.65 2.08
N GLU A 105 -18.23 19.15 0.86
CA GLU A 105 -19.30 20.08 0.45
C GLU A 105 -20.68 19.42 0.54
N LEU A 106 -20.80 18.15 0.11
CA LEU A 106 -22.04 17.39 0.23
C LEU A 106 -22.47 17.24 1.69
N ILE A 107 -21.54 16.84 2.56
CA ILE A 107 -21.80 16.71 4.02
C ILE A 107 -22.20 18.07 4.60
N GLN A 108 -21.49 19.14 4.24
CA GLN A 108 -21.81 20.49 4.71
C GLN A 108 -23.21 20.94 4.26
N SER A 109 -23.59 20.66 3.02
CA SER A 109 -24.92 20.95 2.49
C SER A 109 -26.02 20.19 3.24
N MET A 110 -25.80 18.89 3.50
CA MET A 110 -26.75 18.08 4.27
C MET A 110 -26.88 18.60 5.70
N ASN A 111 -25.77 18.89 6.38
CA ASN A 111 -25.78 19.43 7.74
C ASN A 111 -26.48 20.79 7.81
N GLN A 112 -26.26 21.68 6.84
CA GLN A 112 -26.95 22.97 6.78
C GLN A 112 -28.48 22.81 6.74
N LYS A 113 -28.99 21.79 6.07
CA LYS A 113 -30.43 21.50 6.00
C LYS A 113 -30.92 20.76 7.25
N LEU A 114 -30.16 19.80 7.77
CA LEU A 114 -30.58 18.93 8.87
C LEU A 114 -30.53 19.61 10.24
N ILE A 115 -29.48 20.41 10.52
CA ILE A 115 -29.29 21.06 11.83
C ILE A 115 -30.51 21.91 12.25
N PRO A 116 -31.07 22.78 11.39
CA PRO A 116 -32.27 23.55 11.74
C PRO A 116 -33.51 22.67 11.96
N LEU A 117 -33.69 21.61 11.16
CA LEU A 117 -34.82 20.69 11.31
C LEU A 117 -34.78 19.94 12.64
N ILE A 118 -33.60 19.46 13.04
CA ILE A 118 -33.38 18.80 14.34
C ILE A 118 -33.68 19.80 15.47
N GLY A 119 -33.23 21.05 15.34
CA GLY A 119 -33.54 22.11 16.31
C GLY A 119 -35.05 22.35 16.48
N HIS A 120 -35.79 22.41 15.39
CA HIS A 120 -37.25 22.57 15.44
C HIS A 120 -37.96 21.36 16.05
N LEU A 121 -37.56 20.13 15.68
CA LEU A 121 -38.15 18.90 16.26
C LEU A 121 -37.95 18.83 17.77
N ASN A 122 -36.75 19.16 18.25
CA ASN A 122 -36.47 19.18 19.68
C ASN A 122 -37.33 20.24 20.39
N SER A 123 -37.49 21.44 19.82
CA SER A 123 -38.34 22.50 20.37
C SER A 123 -39.84 22.12 20.42
N VAL A 124 -40.35 21.40 19.42
CA VAL A 124 -41.74 20.91 19.40
C VAL A 124 -41.96 19.81 20.44
N GLN A 125 -40.96 18.99 20.70
CA GLN A 125 -41.01 17.94 21.71
C GLN A 125 -41.04 18.53 23.13
N ASP A 126 -40.21 19.54 23.39
CA ASP A 126 -40.21 20.28 24.66
C ASP A 126 -41.55 21.00 24.90
N SER A 127 -42.15 21.56 23.83
CA SER A 127 -43.46 22.23 23.88
C SER A 127 -44.63 21.27 24.11
N SER A 128 -44.48 19.99 23.74
CA SER A 128 -45.51 18.95 23.93
C SER A 128 -45.46 18.34 25.33
N THR A 129 -44.29 18.30 25.98
CA THR A 129 -44.14 17.87 27.37
C THR A 129 -44.75 18.85 28.38
N GLU A 130 -44.78 20.15 28.12
CA GLU A 130 -45.42 21.12 29.03
C GLU A 130 -46.96 21.05 29.00
N GLN A 131 -47.59 20.61 27.91
CA GLN A 131 -49.06 20.49 27.82
C GLN A 131 -49.61 19.17 28.41
N LEU A 132 -48.75 18.16 28.60
CA LEU A 132 -49.12 16.92 29.30
C LEU A 132 -48.96 17.02 30.83
N SER A 133 -48.14 17.95 31.31
CA SER A 133 -47.97 18.20 32.76
C SER A 133 -49.14 18.94 33.40
N THR A 134 -49.93 19.71 32.63
CA THR A 134 -51.06 20.49 33.17
C THR A 134 -52.37 19.71 33.28
N VAL A 135 -52.44 18.49 32.72
CA VAL A 135 -53.60 17.57 32.85
C VAL A 135 -53.32 16.43 33.83
N ALA A 136 -52.05 16.18 34.17
CA ALA A 136 -51.67 15.10 35.09
C ALA A 136 -51.82 15.45 36.59
N GLU A 137 -51.88 16.75 36.95
CA GLU A 137 -51.99 17.17 38.37
C GLU A 137 -53.40 17.02 38.98
N ASP A 138 -54.44 16.76 38.18
CA ASP A 138 -55.82 16.60 38.69
C ASP A 138 -56.19 15.15 39.06
N ILE A 139 -55.29 14.17 38.83
CA ILE A 139 -55.56 12.73 39.08
C ILE A 139 -54.55 12.14 40.08
N GLU A 140 -54.23 12.84 41.17
CA GLU A 140 -53.41 12.27 42.26
C GLU A 140 -54.13 12.27 43.62
N ASN A 141 -55.45 12.01 43.62
CA ASN A 141 -56.20 11.74 44.85
C ASN A 141 -57.06 10.48 44.72
N LYS A 142 -56.40 9.31 44.64
CA LYS A 142 -56.77 8.06 45.34
C LYS A 142 -55.91 6.88 44.88
N GLY A 143 -54.90 6.57 45.69
CA GLY A 143 -54.75 5.24 46.29
C GLY A 143 -54.14 4.09 45.47
N ILE A 144 -53.07 3.55 46.07
CA ILE A 144 -52.85 2.12 46.35
C ILE A 144 -52.07 1.30 45.29
N GLU A 145 -50.81 1.07 45.66
CA GLU A 145 -50.10 -0.22 45.82
C GLU A 145 -49.67 -1.09 44.62
N GLN A 146 -48.34 -1.15 44.52
CA GLN A 146 -47.47 -2.32 44.63
C GLN A 146 -47.33 -3.34 43.47
N ASN A 147 -46.11 -3.89 43.50
CA ASN A 147 -45.63 -5.17 42.97
C ASN A 147 -45.11 -5.16 41.51
N THR A 148 -43.96 -5.73 41.14
CA THR A 148 -42.77 -6.31 41.80
C THR A 148 -41.77 -6.67 40.69
N GLY A 149 -40.48 -6.54 40.96
CA GLY A 149 -39.51 -7.58 40.57
C GLY A 149 -38.75 -7.43 39.25
N GLN A 150 -37.49 -6.99 39.36
CA GLN A 150 -36.33 -7.49 38.58
C GLN A 150 -36.19 -9.03 38.72
N PRO A 151 -35.57 -9.80 37.77
CA PRO A 151 -34.12 -9.72 37.47
C PRO A 151 -33.68 -10.03 36.00
N VAL A 152 -32.62 -9.36 35.49
CA VAL A 152 -31.22 -9.81 35.27
C VAL A 152 -30.93 -10.62 33.98
N GLN A 153 -30.13 -9.98 33.11
CA GLN A 153 -29.06 -10.40 32.17
C GLN A 153 -28.99 -11.78 31.44
N CYS A 154 -28.68 -11.64 30.14
CA CYS A 154 -27.82 -12.43 29.23
C CYS A 154 -28.25 -13.84 28.78
N THR A 155 -28.24 -14.09 27.46
CA THR A 155 -27.54 -15.23 26.82
C THR A 155 -27.44 -15.09 25.29
N ASP A 156 -26.42 -15.75 24.76
CA ASP A 156 -25.86 -15.75 23.40
C ASP A 156 -26.47 -16.86 22.52
N GLN A 157 -26.14 -16.82 21.22
CA GLN A 157 -26.21 -17.87 20.18
C GLN A 157 -27.28 -17.79 19.05
N SER A 158 -26.76 -17.46 17.87
CA SER A 158 -26.84 -18.20 16.59
C SER A 158 -28.21 -18.73 16.11
N ASN A 159 -28.68 -18.21 14.96
CA ASN A 159 -28.75 -19.04 13.76
C ASN A 159 -28.82 -18.24 12.45
N ARG A 160 -28.01 -18.70 11.51
CA ARG A 160 -27.85 -18.31 10.11
C ARG A 160 -29.08 -18.75 9.31
N THR A 161 -29.54 -17.96 8.35
CA THR A 161 -30.06 -18.48 7.09
C THR A 161 -29.61 -17.53 5.97
N VAL A 162 -28.84 -18.12 5.07
CA VAL A 162 -28.32 -17.54 3.85
C VAL A 162 -29.35 -17.85 2.77
N GLU A 163 -29.84 -16.86 2.05
CA GLU A 163 -30.59 -17.09 0.81
C GLU A 163 -29.74 -16.75 -0.41
N ASP A 164 -29.42 -17.83 -1.11
CA ASP A 164 -28.88 -17.92 -2.46
C ASP A 164 -30.00 -17.57 -3.45
N THR A 165 -29.77 -16.61 -4.35
CA THR A 165 -30.52 -16.52 -5.61
C THR A 165 -29.53 -16.42 -6.74
N SER A 166 -29.23 -17.60 -7.27
CA SER A 166 -28.58 -17.86 -8.54
C SER A 166 -29.44 -17.41 -9.74
N GLN A 167 -28.75 -17.23 -10.89
CA GLN A 167 -29.22 -17.15 -12.31
C GLN A 167 -29.37 -15.74 -12.92
N THR A 168 -28.89 -15.38 -14.12
CA THR A 168 -28.16 -16.04 -15.23
C THR A 168 -27.34 -15.00 -16.05
N VAL A 169 -26.42 -15.54 -16.85
CA VAL A 169 -25.36 -14.91 -17.66
C VAL A 169 -25.87 -14.20 -18.92
N GLN A 170 -25.35 -13.00 -19.21
CA GLN A 170 -25.17 -12.51 -20.59
C GLN A 170 -23.70 -12.13 -20.81
N LYS A 171 -23.02 -12.96 -21.60
CA LYS A 171 -21.57 -12.90 -21.85
C LYS A 171 -21.30 -11.89 -22.97
N LYS A 172 -20.96 -10.65 -22.64
CA LYS A 172 -20.37 -9.72 -23.61
C LYS A 172 -18.97 -10.25 -23.98
N GLN A 173 -18.87 -10.95 -25.10
CA GLN A 173 -17.58 -11.31 -25.67
C GLN A 173 -16.90 -10.03 -26.18
N GLY A 174 -15.81 -9.65 -25.52
CA GLY A 174 -15.08 -8.42 -25.80
C GLY A 174 -13.57 -8.62 -25.72
N PHE A 175 -12.93 -8.39 -26.87
CA PHE A 175 -11.51 -8.13 -27.11
C PHE A 175 -10.49 -9.26 -26.90
N TRP A 176 -10.51 -9.98 -25.77
CA TRP A 176 -9.39 -10.91 -25.45
C TRP A 176 -9.44 -12.27 -26.17
N GLN A 177 -10.55 -12.64 -26.81
CA GLN A 177 -10.65 -13.89 -27.59
C GLN A 177 -10.09 -13.79 -29.02
N LYS A 178 -9.81 -12.59 -29.54
CA LYS A 178 -9.19 -12.40 -30.87
C LYS A 178 -7.66 -12.36 -30.83
N LEU A 179 -7.05 -12.38 -29.65
CA LEU A 179 -5.59 -12.26 -29.48
C LEU A 179 -4.88 -13.62 -29.34
N PHE A 180 -5.61 -14.70 -29.09
CA PHE A 180 -5.04 -16.03 -28.83
C PHE A 180 -5.71 -17.14 -29.68
N SER A 181 -6.27 -16.79 -30.85
CA SER A 181 -6.77 -17.76 -31.82
C SER A 181 -6.12 -17.57 -33.19
#